data_AF-A0A9P1C1J9-F1
#
_entry.id   AF-A0A9P1C1J9-F1
#
_cell.length_a   1.000
_cell.length_b   1.000
_cell.length_c   1.000
_cell.angle_alpha   90.00
_cell.angle_beta   90.00
_cell.angle_gamma   90.00
#
_symmetry.space_group_name_H-M   'P 1'
#
loop_
_entity.id
_entity.type
_entity.pdbx_description
1 polymer ?
#
loop_
_entity_poly.entity_id
_entity_poly.type
_entity_poly.pdbx_seq_one_letter_code
_entity_poly.pdbx_strand_id
1 'polypeptide(L)'
;VAKPKAKKEKSAVAEGLDLASSGKWQQTHQQLAEARGIPWPLQTPHELEKNPWFDTLSLRERENVLFLMNESATNRAMGRAPLVYGDLYHSANRTPSSGQQEVPTILPSTKLWHLERGRLLLGRELLHLQGIRFNAETMDKLSETQMTDLAGNAFSSTVCLSILIAICMELNYRTESESEQEGETSALLDHLAQNST
;
A
#
# COMPACT_ATOMS: atom_id res chain seq x y z
N VAL A 1 13.98 -20.93 39.82
CA VAL A 1 13.45 -19.55 40.01
C VAL A 1 14.37 -18.59 39.27
N ALA A 2 14.06 -18.27 38.01
CA ALA A 2 14.85 -17.35 37.19
C ALA A 2 14.21 -15.96 37.22
N LYS A 3 14.97 -14.93 37.60
CA LYS A 3 14.54 -13.53 37.62
C LYS A 3 14.69 -12.92 36.20
N PRO A 4 13.68 -12.25 35.64
CA PRO A 4 13.82 -11.51 34.39
C PRO A 4 14.41 -10.12 34.66
N LYS A 5 15.45 -9.73 33.92
CA LYS A 5 15.93 -8.34 33.84
C LYS A 5 16.19 -7.95 32.38
N ALA A 6 15.97 -6.67 32.12
CA ALA A 6 16.33 -5.90 30.92
C ALA A 6 15.37 -5.96 29.71
N LYS A 7 14.15 -5.42 29.87
CA LYS A 7 13.35 -4.90 28.74
C LYS A 7 13.03 -3.40 28.83
N LYS A 8 13.55 -2.70 29.86
CA LYS A 8 13.23 -1.29 30.15
C LYS A 8 14.29 -0.26 29.71
N GLU A 9 15.49 -0.66 29.31
CA GLU A 9 16.56 0.29 28.94
C GLU A 9 16.62 0.66 27.46
N LYS A 10 15.94 -0.06 26.56
CA LYS A 10 15.94 0.28 25.12
C LYS A 10 14.97 1.41 24.73
N SER A 11 14.03 1.78 25.61
CA SER A 11 13.05 2.84 25.36
C SER A 11 13.64 4.25 25.56
N ALA A 12 14.39 4.46 26.63
CA ALA A 12 14.94 5.77 26.96
C ALA A 12 16.11 6.19 26.04
N VAL A 13 16.84 5.21 25.49
CA VAL A 13 17.93 5.48 24.53
C VAL A 13 17.38 5.91 23.17
N ALA A 14 16.19 5.45 22.77
CA ALA A 14 15.53 5.89 21.54
C ALA A 14 15.03 7.35 21.65
N GLU A 15 14.46 7.74 22.79
CA GLU A 15 14.02 9.13 23.03
C GLU A 15 15.18 10.13 23.12
N GLY A 16 16.35 9.70 23.63
CA GLY A 16 17.54 10.56 23.71
C GLY A 16 18.27 10.79 22.37
N LEU A 17 18.13 9.87 21.40
CA LEU A 17 18.75 9.97 20.07
C LEU A 17 17.95 10.85 19.11
N ASP A 18 16.64 11.00 19.32
CA ASP A 18 15.77 11.85 18.49
C ASP A 18 16.04 13.34 18.68
N LEU A 19 16.45 13.77 19.87
CA LEU A 19 16.71 15.18 20.17
C LEU A 19 17.97 15.73 19.47
N ALA A 20 19.01 14.91 19.30
CA ALA A 20 20.25 15.32 18.62
C ALA A 20 20.16 15.30 17.08
N SER A 21 19.20 14.56 16.52
CA SER A 21 18.92 14.53 15.08
C SER A 21 17.84 15.55 14.65
N SER A 22 17.15 16.15 15.61
CA SER A 22 15.97 17.01 15.43
C SER A 22 16.16 18.19 14.47
N GLY A 23 17.38 18.73 14.34
CA GLY A 23 17.65 19.86 13.43
C GLY A 23 17.98 19.48 11.98
N LYS A 24 18.51 18.28 11.72
CA LYS A 24 19.01 17.92 10.37
C LYS A 24 17.90 17.77 9.36
N TRP A 25 16.79 17.15 9.77
CA TRP A 25 15.65 16.96 8.87
C TRP A 25 14.88 18.27 8.65
N GLN A 26 14.77 19.12 9.67
CA GLN A 26 14.17 20.46 9.54
C GLN A 26 14.96 21.35 8.58
N GLN A 27 16.29 21.36 8.67
CA GLN A 27 17.14 22.07 7.71
C GLN A 27 16.96 21.53 6.28
N THR A 28 16.84 20.21 6.13
CA THR A 28 16.59 19.58 4.83
C THR A 28 15.22 19.99 4.27
N HIS A 29 14.19 20.02 5.11
CA HIS A 29 12.85 20.46 4.73
C HIS A 29 12.83 21.95 4.38
N GLN A 30 13.52 22.80 5.14
CA GLN A 30 13.68 24.22 4.81
C GLN A 30 14.33 24.41 3.44
N GLN A 31 15.48 23.76 3.20
CA GLN A 31 16.16 23.81 1.90
C GLN A 31 15.26 23.32 0.75
N LEU A 32 14.46 22.28 1.01
CA LEU A 32 13.50 21.76 0.04
C LEU A 32 12.37 22.76 -0.24
N ALA A 33 11.86 23.43 0.79
CA ALA A 33 10.83 24.45 0.66
C ALA A 33 11.35 25.61 -0.20
N GLU A 34 12.55 26.11 0.10
CA GLU A 34 13.23 27.15 -0.69
C GLU A 34 13.42 26.72 -2.15
N ALA A 35 13.93 25.50 -2.39
CA ALA A 35 14.12 24.96 -3.74
C ALA A 35 12.81 24.79 -4.54
N ARG A 36 11.68 24.57 -3.85
CA ARG A 36 10.36 24.42 -4.45
C ARG A 36 9.53 25.71 -4.47
N GLY A 37 10.08 26.82 -3.94
CA GLY A 37 9.35 28.08 -3.82
C GLY A 37 8.17 28.03 -2.84
N ILE A 38 8.19 27.12 -1.87
CA ILE A 38 7.16 26.98 -0.84
C ILE A 38 7.50 27.91 0.34
N PRO A 39 6.55 28.71 0.86
CA PRO A 39 6.79 29.57 2.03
C PRO A 39 7.26 28.79 3.26
N TRP A 40 8.24 29.35 3.98
CA TRP A 40 8.77 28.80 5.23
C TRP A 40 8.76 29.86 6.34
N PRO A 41 8.35 29.53 7.59
CA PRO A 41 7.84 28.24 8.04
C PRO A 41 6.48 27.89 7.42
N LEU A 42 6.21 26.60 7.28
CA LEU A 42 4.93 26.11 6.76
C LEU A 42 3.80 26.55 7.69
N GLN A 43 2.75 27.15 7.11
CA GLN A 43 1.56 27.53 7.86
C GLN A 43 0.56 26.38 7.85
N THR A 44 0.01 26.05 9.02
CA THR A 44 -1.05 25.05 9.14
C THR A 44 -2.39 25.69 8.72
N PRO A 45 -3.08 25.17 7.71
CA PRO A 45 -4.42 25.64 7.37
C PRO A 45 -5.38 25.37 8.54
N HIS A 46 -6.31 26.29 8.79
CA HIS A 46 -7.30 26.19 9.86
C HIS A 46 -8.16 24.90 9.78
N GLU A 47 -8.33 24.32 8.60
CA GLU A 47 -9.01 23.03 8.41
C GLU A 47 -8.25 21.86 9.08
N LEU A 48 -6.91 21.89 9.01
CA LEU A 48 -6.06 20.87 9.65
C LEU A 48 -5.88 21.10 11.14
N GLU A 49 -5.92 22.34 11.61
CA GLU A 49 -5.83 22.66 13.05
C GLU A 49 -6.97 22.04 13.86
N LYS A 50 -8.14 21.85 13.25
CA LYS A 50 -9.31 21.21 13.88
C LYS A 50 -9.40 19.72 13.59
N ASN A 51 -8.48 19.17 12.79
CA ASN A 51 -8.59 17.83 12.30
C ASN A 51 -7.95 16.84 13.29
N PRO A 52 -8.75 15.94 13.92
CA PRO A 52 -8.22 15.03 14.93
C PRO A 52 -7.18 14.06 14.37
N TRP A 53 -7.23 13.74 13.08
CA TRP A 53 -6.22 12.88 12.44
C TRP A 53 -4.87 13.56 12.32
N PHE A 54 -4.87 14.87 12.06
CA PHE A 54 -3.64 15.64 11.98
C PHE A 54 -2.91 15.68 13.32
N ASP A 55 -3.66 15.72 14.42
CA ASP A 55 -3.10 15.68 15.77
C ASP A 55 -2.41 14.36 16.10
N THR A 56 -2.82 13.24 15.49
CA THR A 56 -2.17 11.95 15.70
C THR A 56 -0.79 11.83 15.05
N LEU A 57 -0.45 12.76 14.15
CA LEU A 57 0.82 12.73 13.42
C LEU A 57 1.95 13.33 14.25
N SER A 58 3.15 12.78 14.09
CA SER A 58 4.39 13.41 14.58
C SER A 58 4.67 14.74 13.88
N LEU A 59 5.50 15.59 14.48
CA LEU A 59 5.85 16.90 13.90
C LEU A 59 6.35 16.78 12.46
N ARG A 60 7.21 15.79 12.18
CA ARG A 60 7.75 15.54 10.85
C ARG A 60 6.68 15.10 9.85
N GLU A 61 5.75 14.24 10.27
CA GLU A 61 4.64 13.80 9.41
C GLU A 61 3.66 14.93 9.13
N ARG A 62 3.40 15.81 10.10
CA ARG A 62 2.61 17.02 9.91
C ARG A 62 3.24 17.93 8.85
N GLU A 63 4.55 18.17 8.92
CA GLU A 63 5.25 18.93 7.88
C GLU A 63 5.14 18.29 6.50
N ASN A 64 5.28 16.95 6.39
CA ASN A 64 5.09 16.24 5.12
C ASN A 64 3.69 16.47 4.54
N VAL A 65 2.64 16.44 5.37
CA VAL A 65 1.27 16.75 4.93
C VAL A 65 1.18 18.18 4.40
N LEU A 66 1.77 19.15 5.11
CA LEU A 66 1.79 20.55 4.68
C LEU A 66 2.56 20.74 3.37
N PHE A 67 3.68 20.03 3.15
CA PHE A 67 4.38 20.00 1.87
C PHE A 67 3.47 19.49 0.75
N LEU A 68 2.81 18.35 0.97
CA LEU A 68 1.89 17.76 -0.01
C LEU A 68 0.73 18.69 -0.36
N MET A 69 0.18 19.42 0.63
CA MET A 69 -0.89 20.38 0.39
C MET A 69 -0.42 21.58 -0.44
N ASN A 70 0.76 22.13 -0.14
CA ASN A 70 1.34 23.23 -0.91
C ASN A 70 1.67 22.79 -2.34
N GLU A 71 2.21 21.59 -2.51
CA GLU A 71 2.51 21.01 -3.82
C GLU A 71 1.21 20.76 -4.62
N SER A 72 0.18 20.21 -3.99
CA SER A 72 -1.14 20.01 -4.61
C SER A 72 -1.79 21.35 -5.01
N ALA A 73 -1.68 22.39 -4.17
CA ALA A 73 -2.16 23.73 -4.49
C ALA A 73 -1.39 24.35 -5.67
N THR A 74 -0.07 24.18 -5.70
CA THR A 74 0.80 24.65 -6.80
C THR A 74 0.46 23.94 -8.10
N ASN A 75 0.24 22.62 -8.07
CA ASN A 75 -0.22 21.86 -9.23
C ASN A 75 -1.54 22.40 -9.77
N ARG A 76 -2.52 22.68 -8.90
CA ARG A 76 -3.80 23.29 -9.31
C ARG A 76 -3.60 24.66 -9.97
N ALA A 77 -2.77 25.53 -9.39
CA ALA A 77 -2.48 26.85 -9.95
C ALA A 77 -1.81 26.78 -11.33
N MET A 78 -1.02 25.73 -11.60
CA MET A 78 -0.37 25.47 -12.88
C MET A 78 -1.24 24.67 -13.87
N GLY A 79 -2.49 24.34 -13.53
CA GLY A 79 -3.37 23.51 -14.38
C GLY A 79 -2.96 22.03 -14.46
N ARG A 80 -2.14 21.55 -13.51
CA ARG A 80 -1.75 20.14 -13.37
C ARG A 80 -2.71 19.39 -12.44
N ALA A 81 -2.73 18.07 -12.56
CA ALA A 81 -3.55 17.23 -11.67
C ALA A 81 -3.15 17.41 -10.19
N PRO A 82 -4.11 17.58 -9.27
CA PRO A 82 -3.82 17.67 -7.85
C PRO A 82 -3.30 16.33 -7.32
N LEU A 83 -2.49 16.41 -6.27
CA LEU A 83 -2.12 15.23 -5.49
C LEU A 83 -3.31 14.79 -4.63
N VAL A 84 -3.53 13.49 -4.54
CA VAL A 84 -4.60 12.86 -3.75
C VAL A 84 -4.06 12.04 -2.60
N TYR A 85 -2.95 11.32 -2.82
CA TYR A 85 -2.32 10.49 -1.80
C TYR A 85 -0.87 10.91 -1.56
N GLY A 86 -0.39 10.71 -0.34
CA GLY A 86 1.02 10.80 -0.01
C GLY A 86 1.41 9.87 1.13
N ASP A 87 2.51 9.13 0.97
CA ASP A 87 3.01 8.22 2.01
C ASP A 87 3.94 8.97 2.98
N LEU A 88 3.44 9.15 4.21
CA LEU A 88 4.10 9.91 5.25
C LEU A 88 5.27 9.16 5.90
N TYR A 89 5.49 7.88 5.57
CA TYR A 89 6.60 7.09 6.09
C TYR A 89 7.97 7.69 5.72
N HIS A 90 8.08 8.31 4.54
CA HIS A 90 9.31 8.92 4.04
C HIS A 90 9.44 10.41 4.41
N SER A 91 10.64 10.98 4.36
CA SER A 91 10.86 12.44 4.45
C SER A 91 10.27 13.18 3.25
N ALA A 92 9.99 14.47 3.38
CA ALA A 92 9.36 15.29 2.34
C ALA A 92 10.07 15.25 0.97
N ASN A 93 11.38 15.01 0.95
CA ASN A 93 12.16 14.85 -0.29
C ASN A 93 11.89 13.53 -1.03
N ARG A 94 11.35 12.54 -0.33
CA ARG A 94 11.14 11.16 -0.78
C ARG A 94 9.70 10.69 -0.64
N THR A 95 8.80 11.52 -0.12
CA THR A 95 7.37 11.22 0.02
C THR A 95 6.81 10.87 -1.35
N PRO A 96 6.53 9.57 -1.60
CA PRO A 96 5.79 9.17 -2.78
C PRO A 96 4.42 9.82 -2.70
N SER A 97 4.01 10.47 -3.78
CA SER A 97 2.69 11.06 -3.92
C SER A 97 2.09 10.65 -5.25
N SER A 98 0.77 10.59 -5.30
CA SER A 98 0.05 10.19 -6.51
C SER A 98 -1.18 11.07 -6.74
N GLY A 99 -1.57 11.18 -8.01
CA GLY A 99 -2.74 11.94 -8.45
C GLY A 99 -4.04 11.16 -8.33
N GLN A 100 -5.10 11.68 -8.95
CA GLN A 100 -6.45 11.09 -8.87
C GLN A 100 -6.60 9.69 -9.48
N GLN A 101 -5.78 9.33 -10.46
CA GLN A 101 -5.92 8.07 -11.19
C GLN A 101 -5.02 6.94 -10.66
N GLU A 102 -4.21 7.25 -9.65
CA GLU A 102 -3.15 6.37 -9.19
C GLU A 102 -3.20 6.25 -7.67
N VAL A 103 -3.20 5.03 -7.18
CA VAL A 103 -2.97 4.74 -5.77
C VAL A 103 -1.52 4.27 -5.65
N PRO A 104 -0.73 4.82 -4.71
CA PRO A 104 0.66 4.41 -4.58
C PRO A 104 0.73 2.97 -4.10
N THR A 105 1.86 2.31 -4.38
CA THR A 105 2.10 0.95 -3.93
C THR A 105 1.98 0.88 -2.41
N ILE A 106 1.10 0.01 -1.92
CA ILE A 106 0.89 -0.20 -0.50
C ILE A 106 2.03 -1.09 0.00
N LEU A 107 2.85 -0.55 0.89
CA LEU A 107 3.96 -1.26 1.53
C LEU A 107 3.61 -1.60 2.98
N PRO A 108 4.29 -2.60 3.60
CA PRO A 108 4.11 -2.88 5.01
C PRO A 108 4.39 -1.63 5.86
N SER A 109 3.59 -1.42 6.90
CA SER A 109 3.67 -0.25 7.77
C SER A 109 3.59 1.13 7.08
N THR A 110 3.05 1.21 5.85
CA THR A 110 2.83 2.48 5.16
C THR A 110 1.87 3.39 5.94
N LYS A 111 2.07 4.71 5.86
CA LYS A 111 1.18 5.72 6.46
C LYS A 111 0.62 6.59 5.36
N LEU A 112 -0.35 6.04 4.63
CA LEU A 112 -0.89 6.72 3.47
C LEU A 112 -1.92 7.78 3.85
N TRP A 113 -1.60 9.05 3.61
CA TRP A 113 -2.49 10.18 3.83
C TRP A 113 -3.33 10.44 2.57
N HIS A 114 -4.63 10.61 2.76
CA HIS A 114 -5.56 11.03 1.72
C HIS A 114 -5.83 12.53 1.87
N LEU A 115 -5.32 13.33 0.93
CA LEU A 115 -5.38 14.79 0.96
C LEU A 115 -6.83 15.31 1.00
N GLU A 116 -7.71 14.81 0.13
CA GLU A 116 -9.11 15.28 0.09
C GLU A 116 -9.92 14.88 1.33
N ARG A 117 -9.66 13.71 1.93
CA ARG A 117 -10.33 13.27 3.17
C ARG A 117 -9.68 13.85 4.44
N GLY A 118 -8.49 14.43 4.32
CA GLY A 118 -7.71 14.94 5.44
C GLY A 118 -7.39 13.89 6.49
N ARG A 119 -7.13 12.63 6.12
CA ARG A 119 -6.79 11.60 7.12
C ARG A 119 -5.94 10.48 6.54
N LEU A 120 -5.34 9.69 7.44
CA LEU A 120 -4.72 8.42 7.09
C LEU A 120 -5.77 7.42 6.58
N LEU A 121 -5.38 6.60 5.61
CA LEU A 121 -6.14 5.42 5.24
C LEU A 121 -6.04 4.37 6.34
N LEU A 122 -7.16 3.70 6.57
CA LEU A 122 -7.30 2.65 7.56
C LEU A 122 -6.80 1.32 6.98
N GLY A 123 -6.36 0.39 7.84
CA GLY A 123 -5.90 -0.93 7.41
C GLY A 123 -6.94 -1.67 6.56
N ARG A 124 -8.23 -1.52 6.90
CA ARG A 124 -9.33 -2.03 6.07
C ARG A 124 -9.38 -1.42 4.67
N GLU A 125 -9.14 -0.11 4.55
CA GLU A 125 -9.16 0.57 3.25
C GLU A 125 -7.96 0.12 2.39
N LEU A 126 -6.80 -0.07 3.01
CA LEU A 126 -5.61 -0.60 2.35
C LEU A 126 -5.83 -2.03 1.84
N LEU A 127 -6.46 -2.91 2.63
CA LEU A 127 -6.84 -4.25 2.18
C LEU A 127 -7.79 -4.19 0.97
N HIS A 128 -8.79 -3.30 1.00
CA HIS A 128 -9.72 -3.13 -0.11
C HIS A 128 -9.03 -2.62 -1.38
N LEU A 129 -8.03 -1.74 -1.25
CA LEU A 129 -7.21 -1.28 -2.37
C LEU A 129 -6.41 -2.41 -3.02
N GLN A 130 -5.97 -3.40 -2.23
CA GLN A 130 -5.38 -4.63 -2.76
C GLN A 130 -6.41 -5.62 -3.32
N GLY A 131 -7.70 -5.31 -3.25
CA GLY A 131 -8.79 -6.20 -3.66
C GLY A 131 -9.00 -7.37 -2.69
N ILE A 132 -8.61 -7.22 -1.43
CA ILE A 132 -8.75 -8.23 -0.37
C ILE A 132 -9.92 -7.84 0.53
N ARG A 133 -10.85 -8.77 0.72
CA ARG A 133 -11.98 -8.57 1.63
C ARG A 133 -12.08 -9.73 2.61
N PHE A 134 -12.15 -9.39 3.89
CA PHE A 134 -12.50 -10.34 4.94
C PHE A 134 -13.92 -10.08 5.42
N ASN A 135 -14.54 -11.10 6.01
CA ASN A 135 -15.80 -10.92 6.72
C ASN A 135 -15.59 -10.06 7.98
N ALA A 136 -16.68 -9.49 8.51
CA ALA A 136 -16.62 -8.62 9.69
C ALA A 136 -15.97 -9.31 10.89
N GLU A 137 -16.29 -10.59 11.12
CA GLU A 137 -15.75 -11.37 12.24
C GLU A 137 -14.22 -11.51 12.21
N THR A 138 -13.62 -11.65 11.02
CA THR A 138 -12.17 -11.72 10.87
C THR A 138 -11.55 -10.32 11.01
N MET A 139 -12.20 -9.29 10.46
CA MET A 139 -11.73 -7.91 10.56
C MET A 139 -11.64 -7.43 12.01
N ASP A 140 -12.63 -7.76 12.83
CA ASP A 140 -12.68 -7.34 14.24
C ASP A 140 -11.59 -8.01 15.11
N LYS A 141 -10.98 -9.11 14.62
CA LYS A 141 -9.88 -9.81 15.30
C LYS A 141 -8.50 -9.24 14.95
N LEU A 142 -8.40 -8.39 13.92
CA LEU A 142 -7.15 -7.84 13.43
C LEU A 142 -6.97 -6.39 13.88
N SER A 143 -5.81 -6.08 14.44
CA SER A 143 -5.44 -4.68 14.71
C SER A 143 -5.17 -3.90 13.43
N GLU A 144 -5.30 -2.56 13.48
CA GLU A 144 -5.01 -1.69 12.33
C GLU A 144 -3.58 -1.88 11.78
N THR A 145 -2.58 -2.09 12.65
CA THR A 145 -1.21 -2.40 12.23
C THR A 145 -1.13 -3.73 11.49
N GLN A 146 -1.77 -4.79 12.01
CA GLN A 146 -1.79 -6.10 11.34
C GLN A 146 -2.49 -6.05 9.98
N MET A 147 -3.60 -5.31 9.87
CA MET A 147 -4.29 -5.13 8.59
C MET A 147 -3.44 -4.36 7.58
N THR A 148 -2.73 -3.33 8.02
CA THR A 148 -1.82 -2.54 7.19
C THR A 148 -0.65 -3.39 6.69
N ASP A 149 -0.01 -4.15 7.58
CA ASP A 149 1.09 -5.04 7.21
C ASP A 149 0.61 -6.17 6.29
N LEU A 150 -0.60 -6.69 6.51
CA LEU A 150 -1.19 -7.69 5.63
C LEU A 150 -1.45 -7.13 4.23
N ALA A 151 -2.01 -5.91 4.13
CA ALA A 151 -2.21 -5.23 2.85
C ALA A 151 -0.88 -4.93 2.13
N GLY A 152 0.18 -4.58 2.87
CA GLY A 152 1.49 -4.30 2.30
C GLY A 152 2.25 -5.53 1.80
N ASN A 153 2.01 -6.70 2.39
CA ASN A 153 2.64 -7.96 1.99
C ASN A 153 1.85 -8.74 0.93
N ALA A 154 0.58 -8.38 0.71
CA ALA A 154 -0.25 -9.10 -0.23
C ALA A 154 -0.02 -8.63 -1.68
N PHE A 155 -0.12 -9.57 -2.62
CA PHE A 155 -0.25 -9.23 -4.03
C PHE A 155 -1.66 -8.70 -4.31
N SER A 156 -1.75 -7.71 -5.20
CA SER A 156 -3.04 -7.20 -5.65
C SER A 156 -3.88 -8.31 -6.29
N SER A 157 -5.13 -8.45 -5.86
CA SER A 157 -6.08 -9.43 -6.38
C SER A 157 -6.29 -9.31 -7.88
N THR A 158 -6.17 -8.12 -8.47
CA THR A 158 -6.32 -7.93 -9.92
C THR A 158 -5.18 -8.58 -10.71
N VAL A 159 -3.95 -8.50 -10.19
CA VAL A 159 -2.77 -9.16 -10.77
C VAL A 159 -2.90 -10.67 -10.63
N CYS A 160 -3.22 -11.17 -9.43
CA CYS A 160 -3.43 -12.60 -9.20
C CYS A 160 -4.53 -13.16 -10.11
N LEU A 161 -5.66 -12.45 -10.24
CA LEU A 161 -6.78 -12.85 -11.09
C LEU A 161 -6.37 -12.91 -12.57
N SER A 162 -5.60 -11.94 -13.06
CA SER A 162 -5.13 -11.93 -14.45
C SER A 162 -4.30 -13.17 -14.79
N ILE A 163 -3.42 -13.59 -13.87
CA ILE A 163 -2.60 -14.80 -14.01
C ILE A 163 -3.49 -16.06 -14.00
N LEU A 164 -4.46 -16.13 -13.09
CA LEU A 164 -5.39 -17.26 -13.01
C LEU A 164 -6.23 -17.39 -14.29
N ILE A 165 -6.71 -16.27 -14.85
CA ILE A 165 -7.45 -16.28 -16.12
C ILE A 165 -6.56 -16.78 -17.25
N ALA A 166 -5.31 -16.31 -17.33
CA ALA A 166 -4.36 -16.78 -18.35
C ALA A 166 -4.12 -18.29 -18.26
N ILE A 167 -3.96 -18.82 -17.04
CA ILE A 167 -3.84 -20.26 -16.81
C ILE A 167 -5.11 -20.99 -17.26
N CYS A 168 -6.30 -20.52 -16.87
CA CYS A 168 -7.57 -21.13 -17.25
C CYS A 168 -7.79 -21.13 -18.77
N MET A 169 -7.29 -20.13 -19.50
CA MET A 169 -7.38 -20.05 -20.96
C MET A 169 -6.39 -20.98 -21.67
N GLU A 170 -5.24 -21.28 -21.04
CA GLU A 170 -4.23 -22.20 -21.59
C GLU A 170 -4.54 -23.67 -21.27
N LEU A 171 -5.33 -23.93 -20.22
CA LEU A 171 -5.78 -25.28 -19.90
C LEU A 171 -6.71 -25.79 -21.02
N ASN A 172 -6.11 -26.49 -21.99
CA ASN A 172 -6.83 -27.33 -22.93
C ASN A 172 -7.41 -28.52 -22.17
N TYR A 173 -8.66 -28.38 -21.71
CA TYR A 173 -9.43 -29.51 -21.25
C TYR A 173 -9.66 -30.42 -22.46
N ARG A 174 -9.13 -31.66 -22.40
CA ARG A 174 -9.45 -32.72 -23.37
C ARG A 174 -10.97 -32.75 -23.53
N THR A 175 -11.47 -32.49 -24.72
CA THR A 175 -12.90 -32.64 -25.01
C THR A 175 -13.22 -34.14 -25.06
N GLU A 176 -14.44 -34.54 -24.68
CA GLU A 176 -14.88 -35.95 -24.73
C GLU A 176 -14.59 -36.60 -26.09
N SER A 177 -14.62 -35.79 -27.16
CA SER A 177 -14.27 -36.17 -28.53
C SER A 177 -12.84 -36.73 -28.70
N GLU A 178 -11.86 -36.22 -27.98
CA GLU A 178 -10.47 -36.71 -28.06
C GLU A 178 -10.32 -38.04 -27.32
N SER A 179 -11.04 -38.24 -26.20
CA SER A 179 -11.09 -39.52 -25.50
C SER A 179 -11.90 -40.58 -26.24
N GLU A 180 -12.96 -40.19 -26.95
CA GLU A 180 -13.77 -41.09 -27.78
C GLU A 180 -12.98 -41.56 -29.00
N GLN A 181 -12.20 -40.69 -29.66
CA GLN A 181 -11.32 -41.06 -30.76
C GLN A 181 -10.21 -42.04 -30.35
N GLU A 182 -9.62 -41.88 -29.16
CA GLU A 182 -8.64 -42.84 -28.61
C GLU A 182 -9.30 -44.22 -28.34
N GLY A 183 -10.55 -44.24 -27.88
CA GLY A 183 -11.33 -45.48 -27.66
C GLY A 183 -11.69 -46.21 -28.95
N GLU A 184 -12.17 -45.50 -29.97
CA GLU A 184 -12.53 -46.08 -31.27
C GLU A 184 -11.31 -46.61 -32.03
N THR A 185 -10.18 -45.88 -32.00
CA THR A 185 -8.93 -46.34 -32.62
C THR A 185 -8.37 -47.58 -31.93
N SER A 186 -8.43 -47.64 -30.58
CA SER A 186 -8.05 -48.84 -29.84
C SER A 186 -8.93 -50.04 -30.19
N ALA A 187 -10.25 -49.85 -30.23
CA ALA A 187 -11.20 -50.92 -30.57
C ALA A 187 -11.02 -51.44 -32.02
N LEU A 188 -10.68 -50.55 -32.96
CA LEU A 188 -10.45 -50.91 -34.35
C LEU A 188 -9.15 -51.72 -34.53
N LEU A 189 -8.09 -51.39 -33.78
CA LEU A 189 -6.85 -52.16 -33.75
C LEU A 189 -7.04 -53.56 -33.17
N ASP A 190 -7.82 -53.70 -32.09
CA ASP A 190 -8.15 -55.00 -31.49
C ASP A 190 -8.95 -55.88 -32.47
N HIS A 191 -9.89 -55.28 -33.20
CA HIS A 191 -10.68 -55.99 -34.22
C HIS A 191 -9.81 -56.45 -35.42
N LEU A 192 -8.83 -55.65 -35.84
CA LEU A 192 -7.89 -56.05 -36.90
C LEU A 192 -6.94 -57.17 -36.44
N ALA A 193 -6.54 -57.16 -35.17
CA ALA A 193 -5.71 -58.21 -34.59
C ALA A 193 -6.45 -59.56 -34.49
N GLN A 194 -7.74 -59.54 -34.15
CA GLN A 194 -8.57 -60.76 -34.06
C GLN A 194 -8.89 -61.39 -35.42
N ASN A 195 -8.95 -60.59 -36.49
CA ASN A 195 -9.22 -61.08 -37.85
C ASN A 195 -7.96 -61.49 -38.64
N SER A 196 -6.77 -61.40 -38.04
CA SER A 196 -5.48 -61.74 -38.66
C SER A 196 -4.93 -63.12 -38.24
N THR A 197 -5.70 -63.92 -37.51
CA THR A 197 -5.45 -65.34 -37.18
C THR A 197 -6.45 -66.24 -37.86
#